data_AF-A0A7J0FVP0-F1
#
_entry.id   AF-A0A7J0FVP0-F1
#
_cell.length_a   1.000
_cell.length_b   1.000
_cell.length_c   1.000
_cell.angle_alpha   90.00
_cell.angle_beta   90.00
_cell.angle_gamma   90.00
#
_symmetry.space_group_name_H-M   'P 1'
#
loop_
_entity.id
_entity.type
_entity.pdbx_description
1 polymer ?
#
loop_
_entity_poly.entity_id
_entity_poly.type
_entity_poly.pdbx_seq_one_letter_code
_entity_poly.pdbx_strand_id
1 'polypeptide(L)'
;MTCIKGLSRSATAAFAPDAPYLAAGTMAGAVDLSFSSSANLEIFKLDFQSDDRELPAVAESPSSERFNRLSWGKNPSGSSDEFSLGLIAGGLVDGSIGIWNPLALIGFGDSKDHKQCLVFPLLVCLLLVPFAPVAADFVSLLVSFSSEASENALLSQLSRHRGPVRGLEFNSLSPNHLASGADEGEICIWDIANPAEPTHFPPLKVHTQPCAVICGT
;
A
#
# COMPACT_ATOMS: atom_id res chain seq x y z
N MET A 1 4.64 -26.87 13.77
CA MET A 1 5.32 -26.21 12.63
C MET A 1 6.08 -25.02 13.19
N THR A 2 7.35 -24.83 12.80
CA THR A 2 8.17 -23.70 13.25
C THR A 2 8.05 -22.53 12.27
N CYS A 3 8.01 -21.30 12.79
CA CYS A 3 8.05 -20.09 11.97
C CYS A 3 9.41 -19.99 11.26
N ILE A 4 9.40 -19.84 9.94
CA ILE A 4 10.63 -19.72 9.12
C ILE A 4 11.15 -18.28 9.17
N LYS A 5 10.25 -17.30 8.97
CA LYS A 5 10.53 -15.86 9.08
C LYS A 5 9.39 -15.17 9.81
N GLY A 6 9.71 -14.22 10.68
CA GLY A 6 8.73 -13.57 11.53
C GLY A 6 9.04 -12.10 11.74
N LEU A 7 7.99 -11.29 11.79
CA LEU A 7 8.04 -9.89 12.20
C LEU A 7 7.06 -9.70 13.36
N SER A 8 7.53 -9.10 14.45
CA SER A 8 6.72 -8.82 15.63
C SER A 8 5.95 -7.50 15.46
N ARG A 9 4.97 -7.46 14.56
CA ARG A 9 4.12 -6.29 14.32
C ARG A 9 2.68 -6.67 13.97
N SER A 10 1.73 -5.79 14.31
CA SER A 10 0.33 -5.94 13.93
C SER A 10 0.12 -5.40 12.51
N ALA A 11 0.13 -6.30 11.53
CA ALA A 11 0.01 -5.93 10.12
C ALA A 11 -0.92 -6.87 9.35
N THR A 12 -1.60 -6.33 8.33
CA THR A 12 -2.15 -7.11 7.23
C THR A 12 -1.06 -7.31 6.19
N ALA A 13 -1.07 -8.41 5.45
CA ALA A 13 -0.01 -8.71 4.49
C ALA A 13 -0.56 -9.23 3.16
N ALA A 14 0.19 -8.98 2.08
CA ALA A 14 -0.10 -9.47 0.74
C ALA A 14 1.21 -9.88 0.04
N PHE A 15 1.23 -11.07 -0.55
CA PHE A 15 2.37 -11.57 -1.31
C PHE A 15 2.36 -11.00 -2.72
N ALA A 16 3.55 -10.62 -3.21
CA ALA A 16 3.70 -10.30 -4.62
C ALA A 16 3.46 -11.58 -5.47
N PRO A 17 2.67 -11.50 -6.56
CA PRO A 17 2.27 -12.67 -7.31
C PRO A 17 3.41 -13.28 -8.14
N ASP A 18 4.32 -12.45 -8.65
CA ASP A 18 5.38 -12.86 -9.58
C ASP A 18 6.80 -12.49 -9.07
N ALA A 19 6.95 -12.12 -7.79
CA ALA A 19 8.22 -11.69 -7.21
C ALA A 19 8.38 -12.09 -5.73
N PRO A 20 9.61 -12.22 -5.19
CA PRO A 20 9.86 -12.62 -3.80
C PRO A 20 9.70 -11.44 -2.81
N TYR A 21 8.57 -10.74 -2.89
CA TYR A 21 8.28 -9.60 -2.03
C TYR A 21 6.99 -9.83 -1.23
N LEU A 22 6.94 -9.22 -0.05
CA LEU A 22 5.79 -9.22 0.84
C LEU A 22 5.45 -7.78 1.20
N ALA A 23 4.25 -7.33 0.91
CA ALA A 23 3.75 -6.06 1.41
C ALA A 23 3.11 -6.31 2.78
N ALA A 24 3.39 -5.44 3.75
CA ALA A 24 2.70 -5.41 5.03
C ALA A 24 2.23 -4.00 5.34
N GLY A 25 0.97 -3.87 5.75
CA GLY A 25 0.36 -2.60 6.11
C GLY A 25 -0.06 -2.63 7.56
N THR A 26 0.08 -1.50 8.25
CA THR A 26 -0.30 -1.37 9.65
C THR A 26 -1.77 -1.73 9.84
N MET A 27 -2.06 -2.75 10.66
CA MET A 27 -3.41 -3.28 10.81
C MET A 27 -4.30 -2.34 11.61
N ALA A 28 -5.49 -2.09 11.09
CA ALA A 28 -6.54 -1.34 11.77
C ALA A 28 -7.06 -2.08 13.01
N GLY A 29 -7.38 -1.33 14.07
CA GLY A 29 -7.96 -1.88 15.31
C GLY A 29 -6.98 -2.67 16.18
N ALA A 30 -5.72 -2.81 15.78
CA ALA A 30 -4.69 -3.43 16.60
C ALA A 30 -4.00 -2.39 17.49
N VAL A 31 -3.87 -2.71 18.78
CA VAL A 31 -2.98 -1.99 19.70
C VAL A 31 -1.62 -2.67 19.61
N ASP A 32 -0.64 -2.02 19.03
CA ASP A 32 0.72 -2.53 18.95
C ASP A 32 1.49 -2.24 20.25
N LEU A 33 2.54 -3.02 20.50
CA LEU A 33 3.42 -2.81 21.67
C LEU A 33 4.26 -1.52 21.53
N SER A 34 4.41 -1.02 20.31
CA SER A 34 5.11 0.22 19.99
C SER A 34 4.30 1.49 20.27
N PHE A 35 3.00 1.38 20.60
CA PHE A 35 2.08 2.52 20.74
C PHE A 35 2.12 3.47 19.54
N SER A 36 2.52 3.00 18.36
CA SER A 36 2.66 3.88 17.22
C SER A 36 1.30 4.12 16.62
N SER A 37 0.89 5.39 16.53
CA SER A 37 -0.34 5.78 15.87
C SER A 37 -0.21 5.82 14.35
N SER A 38 1.01 5.84 13.80
CA SER A 38 1.28 5.98 12.37
C SER A 38 0.81 4.76 11.56
N ALA A 39 0.22 5.01 10.40
CA ALA A 39 -0.16 3.97 9.45
C ALA A 39 0.83 3.94 8.30
N ASN A 40 1.56 2.84 8.15
CA ASN A 40 2.56 2.68 7.09
C ASN A 40 2.29 1.43 6.26
N LEU A 41 2.64 1.50 4.98
CA LEU A 41 2.80 0.39 4.06
C LEU A 41 4.30 0.11 3.89
N GLU A 42 4.72 -1.10 4.21
CA GLU A 42 6.10 -1.55 4.12
C GLU A 42 6.20 -2.70 3.14
N ILE A 43 7.32 -2.77 2.40
CA ILE A 43 7.63 -3.90 1.51
C ILE A 43 8.87 -4.60 2.03
N PHE A 44 8.79 -5.91 2.14
CA PHE A 44 9.85 -6.78 2.61
C PHE A 44 10.32 -7.70 1.50
N LYS A 45 11.64 -7.92 1.43
CA LYS A 45 12.22 -8.93 0.55
C LYS A 45 12.23 -10.28 1.26
N LEU A 46 11.67 -11.30 0.60
CA LEU A 46 11.66 -12.67 1.09
C LEU A 46 12.92 -13.38 0.58
N ASP A 47 13.89 -13.60 1.47
CA ASP A 47 15.08 -14.41 1.17
C ASP A 47 15.08 -15.68 2.01
N PHE A 48 14.77 -16.84 1.42
CA PHE A 48 14.78 -18.12 2.13
C PHE A 48 16.16 -18.81 2.14
N GLN A 49 17.19 -18.17 1.58
CA GLN A 49 18.55 -18.73 1.57
C GLN A 49 19.33 -18.38 2.85
N SER A 50 19.00 -17.25 3.49
CA SER A 50 19.61 -16.87 4.77
C SER A 50 18.87 -17.52 5.95
N ASP A 51 19.63 -17.90 6.99
CA ASP A 51 19.09 -18.32 8.29
C ASP A 51 18.53 -17.14 9.12
N ASP A 52 18.57 -15.93 8.57
CA ASP A 52 18.07 -14.73 9.22
C ASP A 52 16.54 -14.77 9.29
N ARG A 53 16.03 -14.75 10.53
CA ARG A 53 14.60 -14.75 10.83
C ARG A 53 13.93 -13.41 10.58
N GLU A 54 14.73 -12.33 10.54
CA GLU A 54 14.25 -10.98 10.26
C GLU A 54 14.07 -10.77 8.76
N LEU A 55 13.04 -10.00 8.42
CA LEU A 55 12.75 -9.62 7.05
C LEU A 55 13.21 -8.18 6.84
N PRO A 56 14.19 -7.92 5.95
CA PRO A 56 14.62 -6.56 5.66
C PRO A 56 13.53 -5.81 4.89
N ALA A 57 13.12 -4.66 5.43
CA ALA A 57 12.27 -3.72 4.71
C ALA A 57 13.08 -3.08 3.57
N VAL A 58 12.57 -3.19 2.34
CA VAL A 58 13.16 -2.60 1.14
C VAL A 58 12.49 -1.29 0.75
N ALA A 59 11.26 -1.06 1.20
CA ALA A 59 10.55 0.19 1.02
C ALA A 59 9.55 0.43 2.15
N GLU A 60 9.24 1.70 2.38
CA GLU A 60 8.23 2.17 3.32
C GLU A 60 7.50 3.37 2.72
N SER A 61 6.19 3.44 2.91
CA SER A 61 5.34 4.54 2.47
C SER A 61 4.35 4.90 3.58
N PRO A 62 4.32 6.15 4.04
CA PRO A 62 3.28 6.61 4.95
C PRO A 62 1.90 6.54 4.28
N SER A 63 0.91 6.14 5.07
CA SER A 63 -0.50 6.13 4.69
C SER A 63 -1.29 7.06 5.60
N SER A 64 -2.38 7.61 5.07
CA SER A 64 -3.29 8.45 5.85
C SER A 64 -3.99 7.67 6.95
N GLU A 65 -4.31 6.41 6.71
CA GLU A 65 -5.15 5.57 7.57
C GLU A 65 -4.63 4.13 7.65
N ARG A 66 -5.07 3.41 8.69
CA ARG A 66 -4.67 2.00 8.88
C ARG A 66 -5.35 1.08 7.87
N PHE A 67 -4.74 -0.06 7.63
CA PHE A 67 -5.20 -1.04 6.65
C PHE A 67 -6.08 -2.11 7.30
N ASN A 68 -7.26 -2.32 6.73
CA ASN A 68 -8.11 -3.47 7.03
C ASN A 68 -7.79 -4.67 6.12
N ARG A 69 -7.39 -4.39 4.88
CA ARG A 69 -7.05 -5.41 3.88
C ARG A 69 -5.97 -4.89 2.95
N LEU A 70 -5.07 -5.78 2.53
CA LEU A 70 -4.12 -5.55 1.44
C LEU A 70 -4.28 -6.63 0.38
N SER A 71 -4.05 -6.24 -0.87
CA SER A 71 -3.98 -7.15 -2.01
C SER A 71 -2.88 -6.69 -2.95
N TRP A 72 -2.19 -7.64 -3.57
CA TRP A 72 -1.14 -7.36 -4.54
C TRP A 72 -1.53 -7.99 -5.88
N GLY A 73 -1.80 -7.13 -6.86
CA GLY A 73 -2.20 -7.50 -8.22
C GLY A 73 -1.01 -7.61 -9.17
N LYS A 74 -1.21 -8.37 -10.25
CA LYS A 74 -0.24 -8.47 -11.36
C LYS A 74 -0.19 -7.18 -12.18
N ASN A 75 0.78 -7.09 -13.09
CA ASN A 75 0.86 -5.96 -14.02
C ASN A 75 -0.45 -5.85 -14.83
N PRO A 76 -1.18 -4.73 -14.73
CA PRO A 76 -2.44 -4.51 -15.47
C PRO A 76 -2.25 -4.62 -17.00
N SER A 77 -1.14 -4.10 -17.50
CA SER A 77 -0.92 -3.93 -18.94
C SER A 77 -0.05 -5.02 -19.58
N GLY A 78 0.53 -5.93 -18.79
CA GLY A 78 1.36 -7.05 -19.25
C GLY A 78 2.64 -6.68 -20.03
N SER A 79 2.82 -5.43 -20.47
CA SER A 79 3.91 -5.00 -21.36
C SER A 79 4.59 -3.69 -20.95
N SER A 80 4.12 -2.99 -19.92
CA SER A 80 4.78 -1.77 -19.43
C SER A 80 5.74 -2.10 -18.29
N ASP A 81 7.03 -1.82 -18.51
CA ASP A 81 8.07 -2.02 -17.48
C ASP A 81 7.79 -1.22 -16.21
N GLU A 82 7.01 -0.14 -16.32
CA GLU A 82 6.58 0.74 -15.23
C GLU A 82 5.82 0.03 -14.10
N PHE A 83 5.12 -1.07 -14.41
CA PHE A 83 4.36 -1.88 -13.44
C PHE A 83 4.86 -3.32 -13.41
N SER A 84 6.16 -3.55 -13.65
CA SER A 84 6.74 -4.90 -13.65
C SER A 84 6.51 -5.68 -12.36
N LEU A 85 6.41 -4.98 -11.22
CA LEU A 85 6.08 -5.59 -9.92
C LEU A 85 4.57 -5.56 -9.61
N GLY A 86 3.73 -5.19 -10.57
CA GLY A 86 2.29 -5.09 -10.41
C GLY A 86 1.86 -3.87 -9.61
N LEU A 87 0.73 -4.00 -8.90
CA LEU A 87 0.13 -2.93 -8.10
C LEU A 87 -0.30 -3.45 -6.74
N ILE A 88 -0.18 -2.61 -5.72
CA ILE A 88 -0.69 -2.92 -4.38
C ILE A 88 -1.95 -2.10 -4.17
N ALA A 89 -3.02 -2.75 -3.74
CA ALA A 89 -4.24 -2.09 -3.29
C ALA A 89 -4.41 -2.31 -1.79
N GLY A 90 -4.82 -1.26 -1.08
CA GLY A 90 -5.03 -1.31 0.36
C GLY A 90 -6.31 -0.61 0.76
N GLY A 91 -7.16 -1.35 1.46
CA GLY A 91 -8.43 -0.89 1.97
C GLY A 91 -8.24 -0.29 3.35
N LEU A 92 -8.58 0.99 3.47
CA LEU A 92 -8.36 1.79 4.67
C LEU A 92 -9.58 1.74 5.61
N VAL A 93 -9.45 2.33 6.79
CA VAL A 93 -10.52 2.41 7.81
C VAL A 93 -11.60 3.42 7.45
N ASP A 94 -11.23 4.50 6.75
CA ASP A 94 -12.13 5.57 6.33
C ASP A 94 -13.03 5.19 5.14
N GLY A 95 -12.80 4.03 4.51
CA GLY A 95 -13.48 3.62 3.28
C GLY A 95 -12.72 3.96 2.00
N SER A 96 -11.59 4.65 2.11
CA SER A 96 -10.70 4.87 0.98
C SER A 96 -9.94 3.59 0.63
N ILE A 97 -9.60 3.44 -0.65
CA ILE A 97 -8.71 2.42 -1.16
C ILE A 97 -7.52 3.13 -1.77
N GLY A 98 -6.32 2.91 -1.24
CA GLY A 98 -5.10 3.40 -1.86
C GLY A 98 -4.55 2.40 -2.88
N ILE A 99 -3.97 2.91 -3.95
CA ILE A 99 -3.28 2.14 -4.98
C ILE A 99 -1.82 2.59 -5.06
N TRP A 100 -0.89 1.67 -4.85
CA TRP A 100 0.55 1.95 -4.84
C TRP A 100 1.29 1.21 -5.94
N ASN A 101 2.31 1.85 -6.51
CA ASN A 101 3.29 1.20 -7.38
C ASN A 101 4.50 0.68 -6.53
N PRO A 102 4.60 -0.65 -6.30
CA PRO A 102 5.74 -1.22 -5.57
C PRO A 102 7.08 -1.03 -6.28
N LEU A 103 7.10 -0.92 -7.62
CA LEU A 103 8.33 -0.67 -8.36
C LEU A 103 8.88 0.73 -8.08
N ALA A 104 7.99 1.73 -7.99
CA ALA A 104 8.38 3.07 -7.58
C ALA A 104 8.94 3.03 -6.14
N LEU A 105 8.23 2.40 -5.20
CA LEU A 105 8.64 2.29 -3.80
C LEU A 105 10.03 1.66 -3.61
N ILE A 106 10.28 0.53 -4.28
CA ILE A 106 11.55 -0.21 -4.16
C ILE A 106 12.66 0.46 -4.97
N GLY A 107 12.33 1.02 -6.15
CA GLY A 107 13.29 1.69 -7.03
C GLY A 107 13.96 2.91 -6.38
N PHE A 108 13.29 3.59 -5.45
CA PHE A 108 13.90 4.63 -4.63
C PHE A 108 14.85 4.08 -3.55
N GLY A 109 14.68 2.83 -3.11
CA GLY A 109 15.45 2.20 -2.02
C GLY A 109 16.81 1.62 -2.40
N ASP A 110 17.04 1.30 -3.68
CA ASP A 110 18.32 0.75 -4.17
C ASP A 110 19.33 1.83 -4.60
N SER A 111 18.96 3.11 -4.60
CA SER A 111 19.92 4.21 -4.76
C SER A 111 20.70 4.46 -3.46
N LYS A 112 21.42 3.43 -2.99
CA LYS A 112 22.38 3.53 -1.88
C LYS A 112 23.61 4.39 -2.23
N ASP A 113 23.74 4.82 -3.49
CA ASP A 113 24.74 5.80 -3.93
C ASP A 113 24.31 7.28 -3.77
N HIS A 114 23.11 7.55 -3.27
CA HIS A 114 22.66 8.93 -2.99
C HIS A 114 22.68 9.35 -1.52
N LYS A 115 23.43 8.64 -0.66
CA LYS A 115 23.97 9.24 0.58
C LYS A 115 24.90 10.44 0.31
N GLN A 116 25.19 10.74 -0.96
CA GLN A 116 25.98 11.89 -1.40
C GLN A 116 25.15 13.10 -1.91
N CYS A 117 23.83 12.99 -2.06
CA CYS A 117 22.98 14.14 -2.38
C CYS A 117 22.47 14.90 -1.15
N LEU A 118 22.60 14.32 0.06
CA LEU A 118 22.17 14.94 1.31
C LEU A 118 23.11 16.05 1.83
N VAL A 119 24.15 16.42 1.08
CA VAL A 119 25.06 17.53 1.44
C VAL A 119 24.89 18.75 0.53
N PHE A 120 24.29 18.60 -0.67
CA PHE A 120 24.31 19.69 -1.66
C PHE A 120 23.20 20.73 -1.57
N PRO A 121 21.95 20.46 -1.15
CA PRO A 121 20.96 21.52 -0.96
C PRO A 121 21.09 22.18 0.42
N LEU A 122 21.60 21.47 1.44
CA LEU A 122 21.81 22.00 2.79
C LEU A 122 22.89 23.08 2.83
N LEU A 123 23.94 22.95 2.02
CA LEU A 123 25.03 23.93 1.95
C LEU A 123 24.63 25.21 1.18
N VAL A 124 23.75 25.09 0.17
CA VAL A 124 23.26 26.26 -0.60
C VAL A 124 22.25 27.07 0.20
N CYS A 125 21.38 26.43 1.01
CA CYS A 125 20.46 27.13 1.89
C CYS A 125 21.16 27.85 3.06
N LEU A 126 22.28 27.31 3.59
CA LEU A 126 23.02 27.96 4.68
C LEU A 126 23.87 29.16 4.24
N LEU A 127 24.26 29.24 2.96
CA LEU A 127 25.15 30.30 2.45
C LEU A 127 24.41 31.53 1.89
N LEU A 128 23.09 31.49 1.71
CA LEU A 128 22.31 32.58 1.11
C LEU A 128 21.40 33.35 2.07
N VAL A 129 21.40 33.02 3.37
CA VAL A 129 20.57 33.75 4.36
C VAL A 129 21.46 34.46 5.38
N PRO A 130 21.95 35.69 5.09
CA PRO A 130 22.49 36.54 6.13
C PRO A 130 21.28 37.13 6.88
N PHE A 131 21.14 36.80 8.16
CA PHE A 131 20.06 37.22 9.07
C PHE A 131 18.72 36.47 8.93
N ALA A 132 18.51 35.47 9.79
CA ALA A 132 17.35 35.45 10.68
C ALA A 132 17.58 34.47 11.86
N PRO A 133 17.15 34.83 13.07
CA PRO A 133 17.30 34.00 14.27
C PRO A 133 16.14 32.99 14.41
N VAL A 134 16.23 32.20 15.48
CA VAL A 134 15.19 31.34 16.10
C VAL A 134 15.19 29.88 15.64
N ALA A 135 15.65 29.03 16.57
CA ALA A 135 15.84 27.59 16.48
C ALA A 135 14.53 26.77 16.60
N ALA A 136 13.52 27.06 15.80
CA ALA A 136 12.34 26.21 15.69
C ALA A 136 11.91 26.19 14.22
N ASP A 137 12.25 25.10 13.51
CA ASP A 137 11.62 24.62 12.26
C ASP A 137 12.52 23.67 11.44
N PHE A 138 13.70 23.30 11.94
CA PHE A 138 14.56 22.31 11.25
C PHE A 138 13.94 20.90 11.21
N VAL A 139 13.12 20.54 12.20
CA VAL A 139 12.38 19.26 12.22
C VAL A 139 11.23 19.28 11.21
N SER A 140 10.59 20.44 11.03
CA SER A 140 9.48 20.60 10.08
C SER A 140 9.96 20.45 8.63
N LEU A 141 11.14 20.99 8.31
CA LEU A 141 11.75 20.83 6.98
C LEU A 141 12.20 19.38 6.68
N LEU A 142 12.64 18.65 7.71
CA LEU A 142 13.02 17.24 7.61
C LEU A 142 11.80 16.33 7.39
N VAL A 143 10.65 16.71 7.96
CA VAL A 143 9.36 16.01 7.77
C VAL A 143 8.80 16.22 6.36
N SER A 144 9.01 17.39 5.74
CA SER A 144 8.57 17.64 4.36
C SER A 144 9.36 16.86 3.31
N PHE A 145 10.67 16.64 3.53
CA PHE A 145 11.55 15.97 2.56
C PHE A 145 11.30 14.44 2.48
N SER A 146 10.61 13.85 3.47
CA SER A 146 10.16 12.45 3.41
C SER A 146 8.85 12.28 2.62
N SER A 147 8.11 13.36 2.39
CA SER A 147 6.76 13.31 1.79
C SER A 147 6.81 13.14 0.27
N GLU A 148 7.76 13.80 -0.41
CA GLU A 148 7.83 13.82 -1.88
C GLU A 148 8.21 12.45 -2.49
N ALA A 149 8.89 11.58 -1.74
CA ALA A 149 9.20 10.22 -2.20
C ALA A 149 7.98 9.29 -2.16
N SER A 150 7.04 9.54 -1.23
CA SER A 150 5.82 8.74 -1.08
C SER A 150 4.71 9.19 -2.03
N GLU A 151 4.65 10.47 -2.39
CA GLU A 151 3.63 11.02 -3.30
C GLU A 151 3.76 10.49 -4.73
N ASN A 152 4.98 10.18 -5.21
CA ASN A 152 5.17 9.56 -6.53
C ASN A 152 4.83 8.06 -6.57
N ALA A 153 4.72 7.40 -5.41
CA ALA A 153 4.43 5.97 -5.34
C ALA A 153 2.94 5.65 -5.19
N LEU A 154 2.17 6.54 -4.55
CA LEU A 154 0.72 6.46 -4.49
C LEU A 154 0.15 6.94 -5.82
N LEU A 155 -0.39 6.02 -6.61
CA LEU A 155 -0.92 6.33 -7.95
C LEU A 155 -2.30 6.98 -7.86
N SER A 156 -3.15 6.46 -6.98
CA SER A 156 -4.52 6.94 -6.83
C SER A 156 -5.11 6.54 -5.49
N GLN A 157 -6.11 7.31 -5.06
CA GLN A 157 -6.93 7.01 -3.90
C GLN A 157 -8.40 7.02 -4.32
N LEU A 158 -9.08 5.91 -4.07
CA LEU A 158 -10.46 5.67 -4.47
C LEU A 158 -11.35 5.76 -3.23
N SER A 159 -12.21 6.77 -3.14
CA SER A 159 -13.01 7.07 -1.95
C SER A 159 -14.52 7.01 -2.24
N ARG A 160 -15.01 5.81 -2.57
CA ARG A 160 -16.46 5.58 -2.77
C ARG A 160 -17.15 4.99 -1.55
N HIS A 161 -16.46 4.14 -0.80
CA HIS A 161 -17.04 3.53 0.38
C HIS A 161 -17.10 4.54 1.52
N ARG A 162 -18.13 4.43 2.37
CA ARG A 162 -18.35 5.29 3.55
C ARG A 162 -17.95 4.60 4.85
N GLY A 163 -17.71 3.30 4.80
CA GLY A 163 -17.24 2.49 5.92
C GLY A 163 -15.97 1.70 5.60
N PRO A 164 -15.41 1.03 6.61
CA PRO A 164 -14.16 0.28 6.50
C PRO A 164 -14.18 -0.75 5.36
N VAL A 165 -13.14 -0.76 4.53
CA VAL A 165 -13.01 -1.73 3.43
C VAL A 165 -12.46 -3.05 3.96
N ARG A 166 -13.30 -4.09 4.04
CA ARG A 166 -12.93 -5.42 4.57
C ARG A 166 -12.56 -6.42 3.49
N GLY A 167 -13.22 -6.34 2.35
CA GLY A 167 -12.94 -7.17 1.17
C GLY A 167 -12.13 -6.35 0.17
N LEU A 168 -11.00 -6.89 -0.28
CA LEU A 168 -10.20 -6.28 -1.33
C LEU A 168 -9.40 -7.36 -2.05
N GLU A 169 -9.63 -7.51 -3.35
CA GLU A 169 -8.99 -8.56 -4.15
C GLU A 169 -8.87 -8.17 -5.62
N PHE A 170 -7.67 -8.31 -6.18
CA PHE A 170 -7.45 -8.19 -7.62
C PHE A 170 -7.95 -9.43 -8.35
N ASN A 171 -8.59 -9.24 -9.49
CA ASN A 171 -8.96 -10.37 -10.34
C ASN A 171 -7.71 -10.99 -10.98
N SER A 172 -7.50 -12.28 -10.72
CA SER A 172 -6.36 -13.05 -11.27
C SER A 172 -6.42 -13.21 -12.79
N LEU A 173 -7.62 -13.18 -13.39
CA LEU A 173 -7.83 -13.35 -14.83
C LEU A 173 -7.69 -12.02 -15.60
N SER A 174 -8.07 -10.91 -14.97
CA SER A 174 -8.00 -9.56 -15.55
C SER A 174 -7.40 -8.59 -14.52
N PRO A 175 -6.08 -8.36 -14.53
CA PRO A 175 -5.40 -7.58 -13.49
C PRO A 175 -5.83 -6.10 -13.41
N ASN A 176 -6.55 -5.61 -14.43
CA ASN A 176 -7.14 -4.28 -14.45
C ASN A 176 -8.35 -4.13 -13.52
N HIS A 177 -8.94 -5.23 -13.06
CA HIS A 177 -10.13 -5.20 -12.23
C HIS A 177 -9.80 -5.51 -10.76
N LEU A 178 -10.28 -4.64 -9.88
CA LEU A 178 -10.17 -4.79 -8.43
C LEU A 178 -11.58 -4.84 -7.84
N ALA A 179 -11.85 -5.84 -7.01
CA ALA A 179 -13.09 -5.93 -6.25
C ALA A 179 -12.86 -5.44 -4.82
N SER A 180 -13.75 -4.58 -4.34
CA SER A 180 -13.77 -4.13 -2.95
C SER A 180 -15.15 -4.31 -2.32
N GLY A 181 -15.17 -4.56 -1.01
CA GLY A 181 -16.38 -4.66 -0.20
C GLY A 181 -16.19 -3.97 1.14
N ALA A 182 -17.15 -3.14 1.52
CA ALA A 182 -17.13 -2.37 2.77
C ALA A 182 -18.28 -2.78 3.71
N ASP A 183 -18.19 -2.32 4.96
CA ASP A 183 -19.17 -2.63 6.02
C ASP A 183 -20.60 -2.12 5.71
N GLU A 184 -20.76 -1.17 4.78
CA GLU A 184 -22.08 -0.70 4.32
C GLU A 184 -22.86 -1.71 3.45
N GLY A 185 -22.23 -2.84 3.08
CA GLY A 185 -22.84 -3.85 2.22
C GLY A 185 -22.76 -3.53 0.72
N GLU A 186 -22.01 -2.50 0.33
CA GLU A 186 -21.71 -2.20 -1.07
C GLU A 186 -20.45 -2.93 -1.53
N ILE A 187 -20.53 -3.54 -2.71
CA ILE A 187 -19.39 -4.15 -3.41
C ILE A 187 -19.13 -3.31 -4.66
N CYS A 188 -17.90 -2.84 -4.81
CA CYS A 188 -17.46 -2.06 -5.96
C CYS A 188 -16.46 -2.86 -6.80
N ILE A 189 -16.59 -2.76 -8.11
CA ILE A 189 -15.57 -3.22 -9.06
C ILE A 189 -14.93 -1.97 -9.64
N TRP A 190 -13.60 -1.92 -9.61
CA TRP A 190 -12.80 -0.80 -10.09
C TRP A 190 -12.04 -1.21 -11.33
N ASP A 191 -12.06 -0.35 -12.34
CA ASP A 191 -11.16 -0.45 -13.49
C ASP A 191 -9.96 0.47 -13.24
N ILE A 192 -8.80 -0.13 -12.98
CA ILE A 192 -7.56 0.60 -12.67
C ILE A 192 -6.92 1.17 -13.93
N ALA A 193 -7.21 0.61 -15.11
CA ALA A 193 -6.73 1.18 -16.37
C ALA A 193 -7.43 2.50 -16.69
N ASN A 194 -8.64 2.72 -16.18
CA ASN A 194 -9.40 3.95 -16.39
C ASN A 194 -10.19 4.37 -15.13
N PRO A 195 -9.53 4.98 -14.11
CA PRO A 195 -10.18 5.32 -12.84
C PRO A 195 -11.26 6.42 -12.95
N ALA A 196 -11.35 7.11 -14.10
CA ALA A 196 -12.29 8.20 -14.35
C ALA A 196 -13.70 7.74 -14.78
N GLU A 197 -13.87 6.49 -15.21
CA GLU A 197 -15.18 5.92 -15.55
C GLU A 197 -15.42 4.66 -14.71
N PRO A 198 -16.06 4.76 -13.52
CA PRO A 198 -16.54 3.58 -12.82
C PRO A 198 -17.56 2.87 -13.72
N THR A 199 -17.14 1.79 -14.37
CA THR A 199 -17.98 1.02 -15.28
C THR A 199 -19.18 0.50 -14.51
N HIS A 200 -20.33 1.00 -14.90
CA HIS A 200 -21.59 0.89 -14.18
C HIS A 200 -22.15 -0.55 -14.33
N PHE A 201 -21.56 -1.53 -13.66
CA PHE A 201 -22.22 -2.81 -13.48
C PHE A 201 -23.47 -2.57 -12.61
N PRO A 202 -24.68 -2.93 -13.08
CA PRO A 202 -25.86 -2.75 -12.25
C PRO A 202 -25.66 -3.50 -10.92
N PRO A 203 -26.05 -2.89 -9.78
CA PRO A 203 -25.92 -3.54 -8.49
C PRO A 203 -26.59 -4.90 -8.60
N LEU A 204 -25.82 -5.97 -8.36
CA LEU A 204 -26.36 -7.32 -8.28
C LEU A 204 -27.42 -7.26 -7.18
N LYS A 205 -28.70 -7.24 -7.57
CA LYS A 205 -29.80 -7.34 -6.63
C LYS A 205 -29.57 -8.62 -5.86
N VAL A 206 -29.23 -8.48 -4.58
CA VAL A 206 -29.17 -9.60 -3.65
C VAL A 206 -30.55 -10.20 -3.64
N HIS A 207 -30.74 -11.28 -4.39
CA HIS A 207 -31.98 -12.03 -4.38
C HIS A 207 -31.99 -12.78 -3.06
N THR A 208 -32.61 -12.17 -2.04
CA THR A 208 -33.02 -12.87 -0.83
C THR A 208 -34.10 -13.86 -1.22
N GLN A 209 -33.69 -15.04 -1.68
CA GLN A 209 -34.53 -16.22 -1.57
C GLN A 209 -33.95 -17.16 -0.52
N PRO A 210 -34.80 -17.67 0.39
CA PRO A 210 -34.37 -18.65 1.37
C PRO A 210 -33.87 -19.89 0.61
N CYS A 211 -32.68 -20.35 0.97
CA CYS A 211 -32.07 -21.57 0.43
C CYS A 211 -33.02 -22.76 0.58
N ALA A 212 -33.80 -23.05 -0.46
CA ALA A 212 -34.43 -24.35 -0.61
C ALA A 212 -33.32 -25.30 -1.08
N VAL A 213 -32.92 -26.17 -0.16
CA VAL A 213 -32.07 -27.34 -0.38
C VAL A 213 -32.59 -28.11 -1.60
N ILE A 214 -31.76 -28.28 -2.63
CA ILE A 214 -31.95 -29.36 -3.61
C ILE A 214 -30.72 -30.25 -3.55
N CYS A 215 -30.83 -31.24 -2.67
CA CYS A 215 -30.08 -32.49 -2.74
C CYS A 215 -30.54 -33.23 -4.01
N GLY A 216 -29.60 -33.84 -4.71
CA GLY A 216 -29.82 -34.39 -6.05
C GLY A 216 -30.65 -35.66 -6.12
N THR A 217 -30.86 -36.06 -7.37
CA THR A 217 -30.96 -37.44 -7.88
C THR A 217 -30.42 -37.43 -9.29
#